data_AF-D5BMY6-F1
#
_entry.id   AF-D5BMY6-F1
#
_cell.length_a   1.000
_cell.length_b   1.000
_cell.length_c   1.000
_cell.angle_alpha   90.00
_cell.angle_beta   90.00
_cell.angle_gamma   90.00
#
_symmetry.space_group_name_H-M   'P 1'
#
loop_
_entity.id
_entity.type
_entity.pdbx_description
1 polymer ?
#
loop_
_entity_poly.entity_id
_entity_poly.type
_entity_poly.pdbx_seq_one_letter_code
_entity_poly.pdbx_strand_id
1 'polypeptide(L)'
;MPVDFDGASSALRSNIETKKSAIKHVRSGGAIVIFPAGRVSTRKHPLTEAIDADWKLFCGSLIKKSNASVLPVFFSGENSLFFHLASFVGEAMRESLLTFEIVRRMNSDVHATLGELIDYRDLSNIADKSELLTYIRDQVYALKVTTENFFPLAIK
;
A
#
# COMPACT_ATOMS: atom_id res chain seq x y z
N MET A 1 -9.49 8.41 5.87
CA MET A 1 -9.11 9.01 7.17
C MET A 1 -7.68 9.54 7.05
N PRO A 2 -7.36 10.76 7.51
CA PRO A 2 -6.03 11.35 7.35
C PRO A 2 -5.02 10.76 8.35
N VAL A 3 -3.86 10.34 7.85
CA VAL A 3 -2.69 9.95 8.65
C VAL A 3 -1.63 11.02 8.42
N ASP A 4 -1.10 11.58 9.50
CA ASP A 4 -0.12 12.66 9.47
C ASP A 4 1.28 12.07 9.67
N PHE A 5 2.21 12.36 8.77
CA PHE A 5 3.55 11.78 8.80
C PHE A 5 4.61 12.75 9.33
N ASP A 6 4.25 14.00 9.65
CA ASP A 6 5.17 14.94 10.26
C ASP A 6 5.49 14.47 11.69
N GLY A 7 6.76 14.40 12.05
CA GLY A 7 7.22 13.88 13.36
C GLY A 7 6.83 14.72 14.58
N ALA A 8 5.88 15.65 14.44
CA ALA A 8 5.41 16.54 15.48
C ALA A 8 4.58 15.81 16.54
N SER A 9 4.61 16.29 17.78
CA SER A 9 3.85 15.72 18.91
C SER A 9 2.33 15.80 18.70
N SER A 10 1.84 16.78 17.93
CA SER A 10 0.45 16.89 17.47
C SER A 10 0.07 15.81 16.47
N ALA A 11 0.92 15.53 15.48
CA ALA A 11 0.74 14.49 14.48
C ALA A 11 0.70 13.09 15.12
N LEU A 12 1.47 12.85 16.19
CA LEU A 12 1.42 11.60 16.94
C LEU A 12 0.03 11.37 17.58
N ARG A 13 -0.58 12.41 18.16
CA ARG A 13 -1.93 12.31 18.77
C ARG A 13 -2.99 12.09 17.70
N SER A 14 -2.93 12.85 16.61
CA SER A 14 -3.82 12.70 15.46
C SER A 14 -3.79 11.26 14.90
N ASN A 15 -2.59 10.69 14.74
CA ASN A 15 -2.43 9.31 14.28
C ASN A 15 -3.02 8.26 15.23
N ILE A 16 -2.96 8.49 16.54
CA ILE A 16 -3.58 7.60 17.54
C ILE A 16 -5.11 7.62 17.39
N GLU A 17 -5.70 8.80 17.20
CA GLU A 17 -7.15 8.96 17.01
C GLU A 17 -7.63 8.37 15.69
N THR A 18 -6.91 8.65 14.59
CA THR A 18 -7.17 8.03 13.29
C THR A 18 -7.11 6.51 13.39
N LYS A 19 -6.12 5.96 14.11
CA LYS A 19 -6.00 4.52 14.33
C LYS A 19 -7.18 3.95 15.12
N LYS A 20 -7.63 4.62 16.19
CA LYS A 20 -8.80 4.17 16.96
C LYS A 20 -10.06 4.17 16.09
N SER A 21 -10.23 5.20 15.28
CA SER A 21 -11.36 5.31 14.36
C SER A 21 -11.33 4.23 13.28
N ALA A 22 -10.16 3.93 12.72
CA ALA A 22 -9.97 2.85 11.78
C ALA A 22 -10.33 1.48 12.39
N ILE A 23 -9.85 1.19 13.61
CA ILE A 23 -10.20 -0.06 14.32
C ILE A 23 -11.72 -0.15 14.54
N LYS A 24 -12.35 0.95 15.00
CA LYS A 24 -13.80 0.99 15.23
C LYS A 24 -14.57 0.72 13.94
N HIS A 25 -14.16 1.36 12.84
CA HIS A 25 -14.81 1.21 11.54
C HIS A 25 -14.76 -0.23 11.02
N VAL A 26 -13.59 -0.88 11.11
CA VAL A 26 -13.46 -2.29 10.70
C VAL A 26 -14.30 -3.20 11.59
N ARG A 27 -14.32 -2.97 12.90
CA ARG A 27 -15.16 -3.75 13.83
C ARG A 27 -16.66 -3.56 13.59
N SER A 28 -17.09 -2.42 13.05
CA SER A 28 -18.48 -2.20 12.64
C SER A 28 -18.85 -2.81 11.28
N GLY A 29 -17.98 -3.65 10.70
CA GLY A 29 -18.19 -4.28 9.39
C GLY A 29 -17.76 -3.42 8.20
N GLY A 30 -17.04 -2.32 8.45
CA GLY A 30 -16.46 -1.48 7.41
C GLY A 30 -15.18 -2.07 6.82
N ALA A 31 -14.80 -1.61 5.63
CA ALA A 31 -13.55 -1.99 4.96
C ALA A 31 -12.58 -0.80 4.93
N ILE A 32 -11.28 -1.10 5.03
CA ILE A 32 -10.22 -0.09 4.90
C ILE A 32 -9.18 -0.57 3.90
N VAL A 33 -8.88 0.26 2.91
CA VAL A 33 -7.74 0.06 2.00
C VAL A 33 -6.52 0.76 2.60
N ILE A 34 -5.39 0.05 2.65
CA ILE A 34 -4.14 0.55 3.24
C ILE A 34 -2.99 0.25 2.31
N PHE A 35 -2.15 1.26 2.07
CA PHE A 35 -0.86 1.12 1.41
C PHE A 35 0.24 1.08 2.49
N PRO A 36 0.68 -0.12 2.91
CA PRO A 36 1.48 -0.30 4.13
C PRO A 36 2.89 0.30 4.06
N ALA A 37 3.45 0.48 2.86
CA ALA A 37 4.74 1.14 2.65
C ALA A 37 4.68 2.67 2.89
N GLY A 38 3.49 3.28 2.80
CA GLY A 38 3.26 4.72 2.95
C GLY A 38 3.94 5.59 1.88
N ARG A 39 4.48 4.98 0.83
CA ARG A 39 5.12 5.62 -0.33
C ARG A 39 5.00 4.67 -1.52
N VAL A 40 5.22 5.18 -2.73
CA VAL A 40 5.24 4.34 -3.92
C VAL A 40 6.48 3.45 -3.98
N SER A 41 6.37 2.31 -4.64
CA SER A 41 7.50 1.41 -4.93
C SER A 41 8.64 2.14 -5.64
N THR A 42 9.87 1.85 -5.24
CA THR A 42 11.08 2.43 -5.85
C THR A 42 12.07 1.35 -6.24
N ARG A 43 12.82 1.62 -7.32
CA ARG A 43 13.95 0.77 -7.73
C ARG A 43 15.15 1.02 -6.83
N LYS A 44 15.76 -0.04 -6.29
CA LYS A 44 17.03 0.08 -5.52
C LYS A 44 18.24 0.29 -6.45
N HIS A 45 18.16 -0.27 -7.67
CA HIS A 45 19.15 -0.09 -8.73
C HIS A 45 18.46 0.13 -10.09
N PRO A 46 19.12 0.75 -11.08
CA PRO A 46 18.52 1.03 -12.39
C PRO A 46 17.96 -0.21 -13.11
N LEU A 47 18.59 -1.37 -12.88
CA LEU A 47 18.25 -2.66 -13.51
C LEU A 47 17.33 -3.55 -12.65
N THR A 48 16.94 -3.10 -11.45
CA THR A 48 16.04 -3.86 -10.57
C THR A 48 14.62 -3.34 -10.67
N GLU A 49 13.65 -4.22 -10.46
CA GLU A 49 12.24 -3.86 -10.39
C GLU A 49 11.93 -2.94 -9.20
N ALA A 50 10.87 -2.14 -9.33
CA ALA A 50 10.39 -1.32 -8.24
C ALA A 50 9.73 -2.20 -7.17
N ILE A 51 10.21 -2.12 -5.93
CA ILE A 51 9.61 -2.81 -4.79
C ILE A 51 9.15 -1.81 -3.74
N ASP A 52 8.11 -2.17 -3.00
CA ASP A 52 7.66 -1.42 -1.86
C ASP A 52 8.80 -1.24 -0.85
N ALA A 53 8.83 -0.08 -0.21
CA ALA A 53 9.58 0.11 1.00
C ALA A 53 9.06 -0.77 2.14
N ASP A 54 9.79 -0.80 3.26
CA ASP A 54 9.39 -1.58 4.43
C ASP A 54 7.99 -1.19 4.90
N TRP A 55 7.14 -2.20 5.01
CA TRP A 55 5.77 -2.07 5.46
C TRP A 55 5.74 -1.68 6.93
N LYS A 56 4.98 -0.63 7.25
CA LYS A 56 4.95 -0.07 8.59
C LYS A 56 4.13 -0.97 9.54
N LEU A 57 4.69 -1.24 10.72
CA LEU A 57 4.08 -2.09 11.77
C LEU A 57 2.69 -1.64 12.23
N PHE A 58 2.28 -0.41 11.94
CA PHE A 58 0.93 0.06 12.26
C PHE A 58 -0.14 -0.79 11.58
N CYS A 59 0.13 -1.29 10.36
CA CYS A 59 -0.79 -2.14 9.60
C CYS A 59 -1.03 -3.46 10.33
N GLY A 60 0.03 -4.15 10.77
CA GLY A 60 -0.08 -5.38 11.54
C GLY A 60 -0.79 -5.14 12.88
N SER A 61 -0.56 -3.99 13.52
CA SER A 61 -1.30 -3.61 14.72
C SER A 61 -2.79 -3.32 14.46
N LEU A 62 -3.18 -2.85 13.28
CA LEU A 62 -4.58 -2.64 12.94
C LEU A 62 -5.27 -4.00 12.82
N ILE A 63 -4.74 -4.88 11.96
CA ILE A 63 -5.26 -6.22 11.70
C ILE A 63 -5.51 -6.98 13.00
N LYS A 64 -4.49 -7.06 13.88
CA LYS A 64 -4.60 -7.74 15.18
C LYS A 64 -5.58 -7.12 16.15
N LYS A 65 -5.77 -5.79 16.12
CA LYS A 65 -6.68 -5.12 17.04
C LYS A 65 -8.12 -5.16 16.55
N SER A 66 -8.33 -5.16 15.24
CA SER A 66 -9.67 -5.21 14.65
C SER A 66 -10.16 -6.64 14.38
N ASN A 67 -9.28 -7.65 14.49
CA ASN A 67 -9.55 -9.02 14.04
C ASN A 67 -9.99 -9.05 12.57
N ALA A 68 -9.30 -8.27 11.73
CA ALA A 68 -9.67 -8.11 10.33
C ALA A 68 -9.19 -9.29 9.49
N SER A 69 -10.06 -9.79 8.62
CA SER A 69 -9.66 -10.55 7.43
C SER A 69 -8.97 -9.61 6.45
N VAL A 70 -8.01 -10.11 5.67
CA VAL A 70 -7.17 -9.32 4.77
C VAL A 70 -7.34 -9.82 3.34
N LEU A 71 -7.60 -8.89 2.41
CA LEU A 71 -7.64 -9.17 0.98
C LEU A 71 -6.35 -8.63 0.33
N PRO A 72 -5.40 -9.49 -0.10
CA PRO A 72 -4.20 -9.06 -0.82
C PRO A 72 -4.58 -8.47 -2.17
N VAL A 73 -4.01 -7.32 -2.52
CA VAL A 73 -4.20 -6.68 -3.82
C VAL A 73 -2.83 -6.26 -4.36
N PHE A 74 -2.50 -6.73 -5.56
CA PHE A 74 -1.28 -6.38 -6.27
C PHE A 74 -1.60 -5.44 -7.43
N PHE A 75 -0.96 -4.29 -7.47
CA PHE A 75 -1.06 -3.37 -8.59
C PHE A 75 0.11 -3.61 -9.54
N SER A 76 -0.21 -3.94 -10.80
CA SER A 76 0.78 -4.15 -11.85
C SER A 76 1.10 -2.86 -12.60
N GLY A 77 2.30 -2.82 -13.18
CA GLY A 77 2.88 -1.63 -13.79
C GLY A 77 3.81 -0.88 -12.84
N GLU A 78 4.76 -0.14 -13.41
CA GLU A 78 5.64 0.76 -12.66
C GLU A 78 5.23 2.21 -12.89
N ASN A 79 5.48 3.07 -11.90
CA ASN A 79 5.45 4.50 -12.13
C ASN A 79 6.54 4.88 -13.15
N SER A 80 6.27 5.87 -13.99
CA SER A 80 7.11 6.20 -15.14
C SER A 80 8.52 6.57 -14.67
N LEU A 81 9.52 6.37 -15.53
CA LEU A 81 10.92 6.77 -15.27
C LEU A 81 11.05 8.22 -14.75
N PHE A 82 10.13 9.11 -15.16
CA PHE A 82 10.03 10.50 -14.72
C PHE A 82 9.63 10.68 -13.24
N PHE A 83 8.83 9.77 -12.66
CA PHE A 83 8.52 9.77 -11.23
C PHE A 83 9.78 9.51 -10.38
N HIS A 84 10.65 8.61 -10.85
CA HIS A 84 11.93 8.35 -10.19
C HIS A 84 12.92 9.52 -10.35
N LEU A 85 12.90 10.22 -11.49
CA LEU A 85 13.72 11.40 -11.75
C LEU A 85 13.30 12.64 -10.93
N ALA A 86 12.01 12.77 -10.58
CA ALA A 86 11.52 13.85 -9.72
C ALA A 86 12.12 13.81 -8.29
N SER A 87 12.69 12.68 -7.88
CA SER A 87 13.40 12.54 -6.59
C SER A 87 14.67 13.39 -6.49
N PHE A 88 15.18 13.91 -7.62
CA PHE A 88 16.47 14.62 -7.70
C PHE A 88 16.36 16.14 -7.93
N VAL A 89 15.16 16.70 -8.09
CA VAL A 89 14.99 18.07 -8.60
C VAL A 89 14.11 18.92 -7.67
N GLY A 90 14.61 19.29 -6.49
CA GLY A 90 14.03 20.32 -5.60
C GLY A 90 12.60 20.07 -5.07
N GLU A 91 12.25 20.65 -3.93
CA GLU A 91 10.98 20.33 -3.24
C GLU A 91 9.73 20.80 -4.03
N ALA A 92 9.73 22.05 -4.51
CA ALA A 92 8.59 22.64 -5.24
C ALA A 92 8.39 22.06 -6.66
N MET A 93 9.49 21.72 -7.34
CA MET A 93 9.44 21.13 -8.68
C MET A 93 9.05 19.64 -8.62
N ARG A 94 9.43 18.94 -7.54
CA ARG A 94 8.93 17.59 -7.24
C ARG A 94 7.42 17.57 -7.02
N GLU A 95 6.86 18.49 -6.22
CA GLU A 95 5.40 18.54 -5.96
C GLU A 95 4.57 18.86 -7.21
N SER A 96 5.06 19.78 -8.05
CA SER A 96 4.39 20.13 -9.31
C SER A 96 4.51 19.02 -10.36
N LEU A 97 5.67 18.35 -10.48
CA LEU A 97 5.83 17.17 -11.33
C LEU A 97 4.97 16.00 -10.85
N LEU A 98 4.87 15.78 -9.54
CA LEU A 98 3.99 14.76 -8.96
C LEU A 98 2.53 15.03 -9.34
N THR A 99 2.08 16.28 -9.20
CA THR A 99 0.73 16.70 -9.57
C THR A 99 0.48 16.55 -11.07
N PHE A 100 1.44 16.96 -11.91
CA PHE A 100 1.35 16.81 -13.36
C PHE A 100 1.31 15.34 -13.80
N GLU A 101 2.12 14.48 -13.19
CA GLU A 101 2.16 13.04 -13.50
C GLU A 101 0.89 12.33 -13.02
N ILE A 102 0.37 12.71 -11.83
CA ILE A 102 -0.95 12.25 -11.34
C ILE A 102 -2.01 12.66 -12.35
N VAL A 103 -2.05 13.92 -12.79
CA VAL A 103 -3.01 14.42 -13.79
C VAL A 103 -2.85 13.73 -15.14
N ARG A 104 -1.61 13.43 -15.57
CA ARG A 104 -1.33 12.72 -16.82
C ARG A 104 -1.73 11.24 -16.77
N ARG A 105 -1.63 10.61 -15.60
CA ARG A 105 -2.09 9.24 -15.35
C ARG A 105 -3.55 9.15 -14.88
N MET A 106 -4.23 10.29 -14.63
CA MET A 106 -5.69 10.36 -14.50
C MET A 106 -6.32 10.08 -15.87
N ASN A 107 -6.32 8.80 -16.26
CA ASN A 107 -6.96 8.13 -17.42
C ASN A 107 -6.12 6.97 -17.99
N SER A 108 -5.03 6.56 -17.33
CA SER A 108 -4.34 5.32 -17.69
C SER A 108 -4.89 4.14 -16.90
N ASP A 109 -5.06 2.99 -17.55
CA ASP A 109 -5.49 1.75 -16.91
C ASP A 109 -4.49 1.33 -15.83
N VAL A 110 -4.97 1.20 -14.59
CA VAL A 110 -4.23 0.61 -13.48
C VAL A 110 -4.77 -0.81 -13.29
N HIS A 111 -3.96 -1.79 -13.66
CA HIS A 111 -4.33 -3.20 -13.54
C HIS A 111 -4.03 -3.70 -12.12
N ALA A 112 -5.07 -4.10 -11.39
CA ALA A 112 -4.95 -4.69 -10.07
C ALA A 112 -5.40 -6.15 -10.08
N THR A 113 -4.58 -7.02 -9.48
CA THR A 113 -4.88 -8.43 -9.25
C THR A 113 -5.28 -8.61 -7.80
N LEU A 114 -6.49 -9.15 -7.57
CA LEU A 114 -6.98 -9.47 -6.24
C LEU A 114 -6.61 -10.91 -5.92
N GLY A 115 -6.09 -11.14 -4.72
CA GLY A 115 -5.84 -12.46 -4.18
C GLY A 115 -7.05 -13.04 -3.45
N GLU A 116 -6.82 -14.16 -2.78
CA GLU A 116 -7.83 -14.79 -1.91
C GLU A 116 -7.97 -14.05 -0.58
N LEU A 117 -9.18 -14.01 -0.05
CA LEU A 117 -9.44 -13.43 1.27
C LEU A 117 -8.81 -14.31 2.36
N ILE A 118 -7.89 -13.73 3.12
CA ILE A 118 -7.23 -14.40 4.25
C ILE A 118 -8.02 -14.12 5.52
N ASP A 119 -8.58 -15.17 6.13
CA ASP A 119 -9.35 -15.05 7.37
C ASP A 119 -8.44 -14.67 8.55
N TYR A 120 -8.96 -13.85 9.47
CA TYR A 120 -8.20 -13.48 10.65
C TYR A 120 -7.75 -14.69 11.48
N ARG A 121 -8.50 -15.81 11.49
CA ARG A 121 -8.12 -17.03 12.19
C ARG A 121 -6.76 -17.55 11.74
N ASP A 122 -6.48 -17.52 10.45
CA ASP A 122 -5.19 -17.96 9.90
C ASP A 122 -4.08 -16.97 10.25
N LEU A 123 -4.38 -15.66 10.16
CA LEU A 123 -3.45 -14.58 10.51
C LEU A 123 -3.13 -14.53 12.01
N SER A 124 -4.06 -14.97 12.87
CA SER A 124 -3.94 -14.89 14.32
C SER A 124 -2.86 -15.81 14.88
N ASN A 125 -2.47 -16.84 14.12
CA ASN A 125 -1.40 -17.78 14.46
C ASN A 125 -0.01 -17.13 14.39
N ILE A 126 0.16 -16.04 13.64
CA ILE A 126 1.43 -15.34 13.49
C ILE A 126 1.55 -14.30 14.61
N ALA A 127 2.35 -14.59 15.64
CA ALA A 127 2.46 -13.77 16.85
C ALA A 127 3.19 -12.44 16.62
N ASP A 128 4.25 -12.44 15.83
CA ASP A 128 5.00 -11.22 15.53
C ASP A 128 4.30 -10.38 14.44
N LYS A 129 4.33 -9.05 14.61
CA LYS A 129 3.68 -8.14 13.65
C LYS A 129 4.48 -7.96 12.38
N SER A 130 5.81 -8.03 12.48
CA SER A 130 6.69 -7.94 11.32
C SER A 130 6.52 -9.19 10.46
N GLU A 131 6.55 -10.37 11.08
CA GLU A 131 6.31 -11.65 10.39
C GLU A 131 4.94 -11.68 9.71
N LEU A 132 3.89 -11.22 10.40
CA LEU A 132 2.54 -11.11 9.82
C LEU A 132 2.53 -10.23 8.56
N LEU A 133 3.22 -9.09 8.60
CA LEU A 133 3.31 -8.21 7.45
C LEU A 133 4.17 -8.78 6.33
N THR A 134 5.26 -9.47 6.65
CA THR A 134 6.07 -10.20 5.66
C THR A 134 5.22 -11.26 4.96
N TYR A 135 4.46 -12.07 5.71
CA TYR A 135 3.57 -13.07 5.14
C TYR A 135 2.54 -12.47 4.18
N ILE A 136 1.83 -11.41 4.60
CA ILE A 136 0.85 -10.73 3.73
C ILE A 136 1.53 -10.11 2.51
N ARG A 137 2.72 -9.53 2.70
CA ARG A 137 3.52 -8.99 1.60
C ARG A 137 3.83 -10.07 0.58
N ASP A 138 4.30 -11.24 1.01
CA ASP A 138 4.60 -12.36 0.13
C ASP A 138 3.35 -12.82 -0.64
N GLN A 139 2.17 -12.86 0.01
CA GLN A 139 0.91 -13.14 -0.68
C GLN A 139 0.59 -12.10 -1.76
N VAL A 140 0.82 -10.80 -1.49
CA VAL A 140 0.63 -9.74 -2.49
C VAL A 140 1.60 -9.91 -3.67
N TYR A 141 2.89 -10.15 -3.42
CA TYR A 141 3.87 -10.31 -4.51
C TYR A 141 3.68 -11.61 -5.29
N ALA A 142 3.12 -12.66 -4.69
CA ALA A 142 2.78 -13.89 -5.41
C ALA A 142 1.74 -13.66 -6.53
N LEU A 143 0.84 -12.68 -6.37
CA LEU A 143 -0.15 -12.32 -7.39
C LEU A 143 0.47 -11.73 -8.66
N LYS A 144 1.70 -11.20 -8.55
CA LYS A 144 2.45 -10.74 -9.72
C LYS A 144 2.65 -11.87 -10.74
N VAL A 145 2.99 -13.07 -10.26
CA VAL A 145 3.27 -14.25 -11.11
C VAL A 145 2.03 -14.67 -11.90
N THR A 146 0.84 -14.52 -11.32
CA THR A 146 -0.43 -14.79 -12.01
C THR A 146 -0.72 -13.80 -13.14
N THR A 147 -0.20 -12.57 -13.02
CA THR A 147 -0.51 -11.47 -13.94
C THR A 147 0.24 -11.60 -15.28
N GLU A 148 1.39 -12.29 -15.33
CA GLU A 148 2.09 -12.54 -16.61
C GLU A 148 1.31 -13.49 -17.56
N ASN A 149 0.22 -14.10 -17.09
CA ASN A 149 -0.55 -15.10 -17.84
C ASN A 149 -1.97 -14.68 -18.27
N PHE A 150 -2.38 -13.40 -18.18
CA PHE A 150 -3.77 -13.02 -18.55
C PHE A 150 -3.95 -11.79 -19.44
N PHE A 151 -4.81 -11.97 -20.45
CA PHE A 151 -5.23 -11.06 -21.51
C PHE A 151 -6.05 -9.85 -20.99
N PRO A 152 -5.99 -8.69 -21.66
CA PRO A 152 -6.63 -7.46 -21.20
C PRO A 152 -8.16 -7.57 -21.23
N LEU A 153 -8.79 -7.30 -20.08
CA LEU A 153 -10.21 -6.98 -20.01
C LEU A 153 -10.39 -5.50 -20.33
N ALA A 154 -10.83 -5.23 -21.55
CA ALA A 154 -11.34 -3.92 -21.93
C ALA A 154 -12.69 -3.70 -21.24
N ILE A 155 -12.77 -2.70 -20.35
CA ILE A 155 -14.04 -2.16 -19.90
C ILE A 155 -14.46 -1.12 -20.96
N LYS A 156 -15.54 -1.43 -21.69
CA LYS A 156 -16.23 -0.49 -22.60
C LYS A 156 -17.09 0.48 -21.82
#